data_AF-A0A923B2E5-F1
#
_entry.id   AF-A0A923B2E5-F1
#
_cell.length_a   1.000
_cell.length_b   1.000
_cell.length_c   1.000
_cell.angle_alpha   90.00
_cell.angle_beta   90.00
_cell.angle_gamma   90.00
#
_symmetry.space_group_name_H-M   'P 1'
#
loop_
_entity.id
_entity.type
_entity.pdbx_description
1 polymer ?
#
loop_
_entity_poly.entity_id
_entity_poly.type
_entity_poly.pdbx_seq_one_letter_code
_entity_poly.pdbx_strand_id
1 'polypeptide(L)' 'PLSLEESLAALRKDHDFLLRGDVFTEDVIDTWIWYKSEKEIEALRQRPHPFEFAMYYDI' A
#
# COMPACT_ATOMS: atom_id res chain seq x y z
N PRO A 1 0.46 -7.53 -9.20
CA PRO A 1 -0.22 -7.16 -7.93
C PRO A 1 -1.61 -6.58 -8.21
N LEU A 2 -2.61 -7.12 -7.53
CA LEU A 2 -4.03 -6.74 -7.64
C LEU A 2 -4.40 -5.61 -6.68
N SER A 3 -3.52 -5.27 -5.75
CA SER A 3 -3.72 -4.20 -4.77
C SER A 3 -2.45 -3.38 -4.54
N LEU A 4 -2.63 -2.22 -3.92
CA LEU A 4 -1.52 -1.41 -3.44
C LEU A 4 -0.70 -2.17 -2.38
N GLU A 5 -1.36 -2.90 -1.49
CA GLU A 5 -0.70 -3.72 -0.45
C GLU A 5 0.24 -4.76 -1.07
N GLU A 6 -0.24 -5.50 -2.09
CA GLU A 6 0.59 -6.47 -2.80
C GLU A 6 1.76 -5.81 -3.55
N SER A 7 1.55 -4.61 -4.08
CA SER A 7 2.59 -3.84 -4.76
C SER A 7 3.68 -3.40 -3.76
N LEU A 8 3.30 -2.95 -2.57
CA LEU A 8 4.24 -2.57 -1.51
C LEU A 8 4.97 -3.79 -0.95
N ALA A 9 4.31 -4.95 -0.83
CA ALA A 9 4.96 -6.19 -0.42
C ALA A 9 5.98 -6.68 -1.46
N ALA A 10 5.66 -6.56 -2.75
CA ALA A 10 6.58 -6.86 -3.84
C ALA A 10 7.78 -5.90 -3.82
N LEU A 11 7.54 -4.58 -3.64
CA LEU A 11 8.60 -3.58 -3.49
C LEU A 11 9.51 -3.93 -2.31
N ARG A 12 8.95 -4.29 -1.16
CA ARG A 12 9.75 -4.67 0.01
C ARG A 12 10.63 -5.89 -0.26
N LYS A 13 10.14 -6.84 -1.05
CA LYS A 13 10.84 -8.08 -1.38
C LYS A 13 11.95 -7.90 -2.42
N ASP A 14 11.82 -6.93 -3.32
CA ASP A 14 12.74 -6.71 -4.43
C ASP A 14 12.95 -5.21 -4.68
N HIS A 15 13.80 -4.57 -3.86
CA HIS A 15 14.19 -3.17 -4.03
C HIS A 15 15.71 -2.94 -4.13
N ASP A 16 16.50 -4.01 -4.20
CA ASP A 16 17.97 -3.94 -4.29
C ASP A 16 18.44 -3.14 -5.49
N PHE A 17 17.66 -3.13 -6.58
CA PHE A 17 17.98 -2.34 -7.77
C PHE A 17 17.83 -0.83 -7.55
N LEU A 18 17.00 -0.40 -6.58
CA LEU A 18 16.79 1.00 -6.23
C LEU A 18 17.91 1.53 -5.30
N LEU A 19 18.53 0.66 -4.51
CA LEU A 19 19.63 1.02 -3.62
C LEU A 19 20.96 1.23 -4.37
N ARG A 20 21.04 0.79 -5.63
CA ARG A 20 22.29 0.90 -6.40
C ARG A 20 22.58 2.35 -6.75
N GLY A 21 23.80 2.79 -6.42
CA GLY A 21 24.26 4.14 -6.72
C GLY A 21 23.67 5.20 -5.81
N ASP A 22 23.15 4.80 -4.64
CA ASP A 22 22.60 5.70 -3.61
C ASP A 22 21.46 6.60 -4.15
N VAL A 23 20.72 6.07 -5.15
CA VAL A 23 19.59 6.76 -5.77
C VAL A 23 18.40 6.80 -4.81
N PHE A 24 18.20 5.70 -4.08
CA PHE A 24 17.29 5.59 -2.95
C PHE A 24 18.03 5.01 -1.76
N THR A 25 17.77 5.57 -0.60
CA THR A 25 18.22 5.01 0.67
C THR A 25 17.15 4.07 1.24
N GLU A 26 17.56 3.10 2.04
CA GLU A 26 16.67 2.10 2.63
C GLU A 26 15.59 2.75 3.51
N ASP A 27 15.94 3.81 4.26
CA ASP A 27 15.01 4.55 5.12
C ASP A 27 13.90 5.26 4.33
N VAL A 28 14.19 5.76 3.13
CA VAL A 28 13.19 6.38 2.27
C VAL A 28 12.19 5.33 1.77
N ILE A 29 12.67 4.15 1.40
CA ILE A 29 11.82 3.04 0.93
C ILE A 29 10.91 2.56 2.06
N ASP A 30 11.46 2.33 3.26
CA ASP A 30 10.67 1.93 4.43
C ASP A 30 9.66 3.00 4.83
N THR A 31 10.06 4.28 4.85
CA THR A 31 9.16 5.40 5.16
C THR A 31 8.02 5.49 4.14
N TRP A 32 8.33 5.28 2.86
CA TRP A 32 7.33 5.28 1.79
C TRP A 32 6.32 4.14 1.94
N ILE A 33 6.80 2.91 2.20
CA ILE A 33 5.95 1.75 2.43
C ILE A 33 5.05 1.99 3.65
N TRP A 34 5.61 2.49 4.75
CA TRP A 34 4.84 2.83 5.95
C TRP A 34 3.76 3.89 5.65
N TYR A 35 4.14 5.00 5.03
CA TYR A 35 3.22 6.10 4.74
C TYR A 35 2.06 5.64 3.88
N LYS A 36 2.33 4.89 2.80
CA LYS A 36 1.29 4.36 1.90
C LYS A 36 0.40 3.33 2.58
N SER A 37 0.94 2.51 3.47
CA SER A 37 0.17 1.53 4.23
C SER A 37 -0.79 2.22 5.21
N GLU A 38 -0.28 3.14 6.02
CA GLU A 38 -1.08 3.81 7.07
C GLU A 38 -2.05 4.86 6.51
N LYS A 39 -1.58 5.72 5.59
CA LYS A 39 -2.35 6.88 5.15
C LYS A 39 -3.29 6.60 3.99
N GLU A 40 -3.07 5.53 3.24
CA GLU A 40 -3.90 5.21 2.07
C GLU A 40 -4.62 3.88 2.27
N ILE A 41 -3.90 2.78 2.49
CA ILE A 41 -4.54 1.45 2.59
C ILE A 41 -5.45 1.38 3.81
N GLU A 42 -4.92 1.65 5.00
CA GLU A 42 -5.68 1.52 6.25
C GLU A 42 -6.80 2.56 6.33
N ALA A 43 -6.53 3.80 5.91
CA ALA A 43 -7.53 4.85 5.86
C ALA A 43 -8.72 4.51 4.93
N LEU A 44 -8.47 3.79 3.82
CA LEU A 44 -9.54 3.33 2.92
C LEU A 44 -10.28 2.12 3.49
N ARG A 45 -9.57 1.16 4.11
CA ARG A 45 -10.17 -0.04 4.72
C ARG A 45 -11.18 0.29 5.82
N GLN A 46 -10.95 1.37 6.57
CA GLN A 46 -11.84 1.81 7.64
C GLN A 46 -13.12 2.50 7.13
N ARG A 47 -13.24 2.76 5.82
CA ARG A 47 -14.39 3.46 5.23
C ARG A 47 -15.23 2.48 4.42
N PRO A 48 -16.50 2.26 4.79
CA PRO A 48 -17.38 1.42 3.98
C PRO A 48 -17.55 2.02 2.59
N HIS A 49 -17.36 1.22 1.56
CA HIS A 49 -17.52 1.67 0.18
C HIS A 49 -19.01 1.79 -0.16
N PRO A 50 -19.47 2.84 -0.90
CA PRO A 50 -20.90 3.00 -1.23
C PRO A 50 -21.53 1.79 -1.92
N PHE A 51 -20.74 1.01 -2.67
CA PHE A 51 -21.21 -0.22 -3.30
C PHE A 51 -21.56 -1.33 -2.28
N GLU A 52 -20.93 -1.34 -1.10
CA GLU A 52 -21.26 -2.27 -0.03
C GLU A 52 -22.70 -2.05 0.47
N PHE A 53 -23.18 -0.81 0.49
CA PHE A 53 -24.60 -0.54 0.79
C PHE A 53 -25.51 -1.20 -0.25
N ALA A 54 -25.22 -1.08 -1.55
CA ALA A 54 -26.01 -1.73 -2.58
C ALA A 54 -26.03 -3.27 -2.45
N MET A 55 -24.96 -3.86 -1.90
CA MET A 55 -24.86 -5.31 -1.72
C MET A 55 -25.56 -5.81 -0.45
N TYR A 56 -25.50 -5.06 0.65
CA TYR A 56 -25.84 -5.56 1.98
C TYR A 56 -26.99 -4.81 2.68
N TYR A 57 -27.53 -3.72 2.12
CA TYR A 57 -28.54 -2.91 2.80
C TYR A 57 -29.88 -3.62 3.00
N ASP A 58 -30.30 -4.46 2.04
CA ASP A 58 -31.59 -5.16 2.06
C ASP A 58 -31.46 -6.65 2.44
N ILE A 59 -30.31 -7.07 2.99
CA ILE A 59 -30.11 -8.43 3.52
C ILE A 59 -30.71 -8.56 4.92
#